data_AF-A0A9D6ZJF5-F1
#
_entry.id   AF-A0A9D6ZJF5-F1
#
_cell.length_a   1.000
_cell.length_b   1.000
_cell.length_c   1.000
_cell.angle_alpha   90.00
_cell.angle_beta   90.00
_cell.angle_gamma   90.00
#
_symmetry.space_group_name_H-M   'P 1'
#
loop_
_entity.id
_entity.type
_entity.pdbx_description
1 polymer ?
#
loop_
_entity_poly.entity_id
_entity_poly.type
_entity_poly.pdbx_seq_one_letter_code
_entity_poly.pdbx_strand_id
1 'polypeptide(L)'
;MPEDRFDPSGYLTFDLARGSASLPDAASAVVLPADVLERVAGGKDGIGPALVARPLGEWLGARLRERLAAGGGNPADASPESFLAQANGLLAVHGLGRISLEAYGDAVLLRTELVVLPKAGAGFLEPFCSGLFGAFLGREVPCLALDGPGGACVLIGSPPAVRRAAQLKAAGVPAETIATRLHQESRAAREGKR
;
A
#
# COMPACT_ATOMS: atom_id res chain seq x y z
N MET A 1 -22.50 -9.01 -13.83
CA MET A 1 -21.59 -8.95 -12.68
C MET A 1 -20.49 -7.97 -13.06
N PRO A 2 -20.13 -7.00 -12.21
CA PRO A 2 -18.99 -6.13 -12.52
C PRO A 2 -17.76 -7.02 -12.70
N GLU A 3 -16.90 -6.71 -13.66
CA GLU A 3 -15.67 -7.45 -13.89
C GLU A 3 -14.72 -7.27 -12.68
N ASP A 4 -14.85 -8.14 -11.68
CA ASP A 4 -13.98 -8.16 -10.49
C ASP A 4 -12.51 -8.47 -10.82
N ARG A 5 -12.21 -8.80 -12.08
CA ARG A 5 -10.88 -9.14 -12.55
C ARG A 5 -10.18 -7.91 -13.12
N PHE A 6 -8.94 -7.68 -12.66
CA PHE A 6 -8.07 -6.70 -13.27
C PHE A 6 -7.73 -7.11 -14.72
N ASP A 7 -8.05 -6.26 -15.69
CA ASP A 7 -7.58 -6.39 -17.07
C ASP A 7 -6.27 -5.58 -17.27
N PRO A 8 -5.13 -6.24 -17.53
CA PRO A 8 -3.85 -5.58 -17.82
C PRO A 8 -3.75 -5.06 -19.27
N SER A 9 -4.68 -5.43 -20.16
CA SER A 9 -4.56 -5.19 -21.59
C SER A 9 -4.48 -3.70 -21.91
N GLY A 10 -3.44 -3.29 -22.64
CA GLY A 10 -3.23 -1.90 -23.03
C GLY A 10 -2.83 -0.96 -21.89
N TYR A 11 -2.58 -1.46 -20.67
CA TYR A 11 -2.25 -0.63 -19.52
C TYR A 11 -0.89 0.09 -19.65
N LEU A 12 0.08 -0.54 -20.33
CA LEU A 12 1.37 0.06 -20.65
C LEU A 12 1.60 -0.09 -22.16
N THR A 13 1.73 1.04 -22.85
CA THR A 13 1.96 1.06 -24.29
C THR A 13 3.37 1.54 -24.57
N PHE A 14 4.10 0.82 -25.43
CA PHE A 14 5.42 1.19 -25.91
C PHE A 14 5.33 1.60 -27.38
N ASP A 15 5.67 2.85 -27.67
CA ASP A 15 5.94 3.32 -29.03
C ASP A 15 7.45 3.26 -29.25
N LEU A 16 7.90 2.16 -29.87
CA LEU A 16 9.32 1.91 -30.13
C LEU A 16 9.88 2.82 -31.22
N ALA A 17 9.05 3.31 -32.14
CA ALA A 17 9.49 4.22 -33.18
C ALA A 17 9.82 5.61 -32.60
N ARG A 18 9.10 6.02 -31.55
CA ARG A 18 9.33 7.29 -30.84
C ARG A 18 10.15 7.13 -29.56
N GLY A 19 10.45 5.91 -29.13
CA GLY A 19 11.18 5.63 -27.89
C GLY A 19 10.44 6.07 -26.63
N SER A 20 9.10 6.01 -26.64
CA SER A 20 8.25 6.47 -25.53
C SER A 20 7.40 5.35 -24.97
N ALA A 21 7.13 5.41 -23.66
CA ALA A 21 6.10 4.61 -23.01
C ALA A 21 5.00 5.52 -22.48
N SER A 22 3.75 5.04 -22.46
CA SER A 22 2.61 5.76 -21.91
C SER A 22 1.72 4.85 -21.07
N LEU A 23 1.02 5.48 -20.13
CA LEU A 23 -0.03 4.88 -19.32
C LEU A 23 -1.36 5.57 -19.68
N PRO A 24 -2.53 4.96 -19.41
CA PRO A 24 -3.83 5.54 -19.71
C PRO A 24 -4.00 7.01 -19.29
N ASP A 25 -3.43 7.39 -18.14
CA ASP A 25 -3.57 8.73 -17.56
C ASP A 25 -2.20 9.40 -17.30
N ALA A 26 -1.15 8.96 -18.01
CA ALA A 26 0.14 9.63 -18.02
C ALA A 26 0.67 9.75 -19.44
N ALA A 27 0.88 10.99 -19.88
CA ALA A 27 1.37 11.31 -21.22
C ALA A 27 2.77 10.72 -21.51
N SER A 28 3.53 10.38 -20.46
CA SER A 28 4.84 9.73 -20.58
C SER A 28 5.12 8.89 -19.33
N ALA A 29 5.72 7.72 -19.54
CA ALA A 29 6.24 6.83 -18.52
C ALA A 29 7.67 6.42 -18.88
N VAL A 30 8.45 6.10 -17.84
CA VAL A 30 9.83 5.62 -18.00
C VAL A 30 9.96 4.30 -17.27
N VAL A 31 10.57 3.32 -17.94
CA VAL A 31 10.96 2.06 -17.31
C VAL A 31 12.40 2.22 -16.80
N LEU A 32 12.58 2.01 -15.50
CA LEU A 32 13.88 2.15 -14.85
C LEU A 32 14.33 0.80 -14.29
N PRO A 33 15.63 0.48 -14.38
CA PRO A 33 16.21 -0.58 -13.57
C PRO A 33 15.98 -0.32 -12.07
N ALA A 34 15.65 -1.36 -11.31
CA ALA A 34 15.34 -1.23 -9.88
C ALA A 34 16.50 -0.64 -9.07
N ASP A 35 17.75 -0.97 -9.41
CA ASP A 35 18.95 -0.46 -8.73
C ASP A 35 19.15 1.05 -8.97
N VAL A 36 18.71 1.59 -10.12
CA VAL A 36 18.71 3.02 -10.38
C VAL A 36 17.69 3.72 -9.49
N LEU A 37 16.48 3.17 -9.38
CA LEU A 37 15.45 3.71 -8.49
C LEU A 37 15.89 3.65 -7.02
N GLU A 38 16.53 2.56 -6.59
CA GLU A 38 17.14 2.44 -5.27
C GLU A 38 18.16 3.53 -4.99
N ARG A 39 19.03 3.87 -5.95
CA ARG A 39 20.03 4.94 -5.77
C ARG A 39 19.38 6.32 -5.66
N VAL A 40 18.37 6.59 -6.49
CA VAL A 40 17.62 7.86 -6.46
C VAL A 40 16.88 8.01 -5.12
N ALA A 41 16.26 6.94 -4.64
CA ALA A 41 15.45 6.95 -3.42
C ALA A 41 16.27 6.82 -2.12
N GLY A 42 17.34 6.02 -2.10
CA GLY A 42 17.98 5.53 -0.87
C GLY A 42 19.47 5.86 -0.68
N GLY A 43 20.10 6.62 -1.58
CA GLY A 43 21.50 7.05 -1.44
C GLY A 43 21.71 8.20 -0.43
N LYS A 44 22.96 8.41 0.02
CA LYS A 44 23.36 9.57 0.84
C LYS A 44 23.04 10.91 0.14
N ASP A 45 23.08 10.90 -1.19
CA ASP A 45 22.76 12.03 -2.06
C ASP A 45 21.39 11.85 -2.76
N GLY A 46 20.61 10.85 -2.36
CA GLY A 46 19.27 10.59 -2.88
C GLY A 46 18.24 11.58 -2.31
N ILE A 47 17.06 11.63 -2.91
CA ILE A 47 15.97 12.51 -2.46
C ILE A 47 15.27 11.97 -1.20
N GLY A 48 15.57 10.74 -0.81
CA GLY A 48 14.98 10.07 0.35
C GLY A 48 13.75 9.23 -0.04
N PRO A 49 13.57 8.06 0.60
CA PRO A 49 12.58 7.08 0.17
C PRO A 49 11.14 7.61 0.27
N ALA A 50 10.85 8.44 1.28
CA ALA A 50 9.53 9.01 1.49
C ALA A 50 9.07 9.95 0.36
N LEU A 51 10.00 10.69 -0.26
CA LEU A 51 9.67 11.62 -1.36
C LEU A 51 9.27 10.89 -2.65
N VAL A 52 9.71 9.65 -2.83
CA VAL A 52 9.25 8.79 -3.93
C VAL A 52 8.01 7.99 -3.52
N ALA A 53 8.06 7.41 -2.32
CA ALA A 53 7.05 6.48 -1.82
C ALA A 53 5.66 7.08 -1.75
N ARG A 54 5.52 8.25 -1.11
CA ARG A 54 4.21 8.85 -0.87
C ARG A 54 3.51 9.25 -2.18
N PRO A 55 4.13 10.01 -3.10
CA PRO A 55 3.49 10.34 -4.37
C PRO A 55 3.16 9.11 -5.22
N LEU A 56 4.01 8.09 -5.22
CA LEU A 56 3.73 6.82 -5.90
C LEU A 56 2.51 6.11 -5.30
N GLY A 57 2.42 6.08 -3.96
CA GLY A 57 1.27 5.56 -3.24
C GLY A 57 0.00 6.33 -3.60
N GLU A 58 0.02 7.67 -3.51
CA GLU A 58 -1.12 8.54 -3.85
C GLU A 58 -1.60 8.31 -5.29
N TRP A 59 -0.68 8.23 -6.24
CA TRP A 59 -0.95 7.98 -7.65
C TRP A 59 -1.62 6.61 -7.89
N LEU A 60 -1.20 5.56 -7.16
CA LEU A 60 -1.84 4.24 -7.21
C LEU A 60 -3.20 4.24 -6.51
N GLY A 61 -3.31 4.89 -5.36
CA GLY A 61 -4.55 4.97 -4.58
C GLY A 61 -5.68 5.68 -5.34
N ALA A 62 -5.35 6.76 -6.04
CA ALA A 62 -6.28 7.46 -6.93
C ALA A 62 -6.81 6.55 -8.05
N ARG A 63 -5.92 5.80 -8.72
CA ARG A 63 -6.32 4.86 -9.77
C ARG A 63 -7.15 3.71 -9.25
N LEU A 64 -6.78 3.17 -8.10
CA LEU A 64 -7.55 2.10 -7.48
C LEU A 64 -8.98 2.57 -7.19
N ARG A 65 -9.12 3.81 -6.71
CA ARG A 65 -10.42 4.45 -6.50
C ARG A 65 -11.21 4.60 -7.79
N GLU A 66 -10.58 5.12 -8.85
CA GLU A 66 -11.22 5.27 -10.17
C GLU A 66 -11.67 3.93 -10.76
N ARG A 67 -10.83 2.90 -10.67
CA ARG A 67 -11.15 1.56 -11.17
C ARG A 67 -12.30 0.91 -10.41
N LEU A 68 -12.35 1.06 -9.09
CA LEU A 68 -13.46 0.55 -8.29
C LEU A 68 -14.74 1.39 -8.42
N ALA A 69 -14.62 2.65 -8.86
CA ALA A 69 -15.76 3.48 -9.25
C ALA A 69 -16.27 3.17 -10.66
N ALA A 70 -15.51 2.45 -11.48
CA ALA A 70 -15.89 2.09 -12.84
C ALA A 70 -17.13 1.16 -12.79
N GLY A 71 -18.30 1.73 -13.02
CA GLY A 71 -19.60 1.09 -12.77
C GLY A 71 -20.57 1.91 -11.92
N GLY A 72 -20.15 3.10 -11.45
CA GLY A 72 -21.01 4.06 -10.74
C GLY A 72 -21.17 3.79 -9.23
N GLY A 73 -20.46 2.79 -8.71
CA GLY A 73 -20.42 2.49 -7.27
C GLY A 73 -19.49 3.43 -6.49
N ASN A 74 -19.70 3.50 -5.18
CA ASN A 74 -18.76 4.14 -4.28
C ASN A 74 -17.58 3.17 -4.00
N PRO A 75 -16.34 3.53 -4.32
CA PRO A 75 -15.16 2.67 -4.12
C PRO A 75 -14.96 2.21 -2.68
N ALA A 76 -15.43 2.99 -1.70
CA ALA A 76 -15.32 2.63 -0.29
C ALA A 76 -16.23 1.46 0.11
N ASP A 77 -17.23 1.12 -0.71
CA ASP A 77 -18.15 0.00 -0.50
C ASP A 77 -17.65 -1.29 -1.18
N ALA A 78 -16.51 -1.24 -1.88
CA ALA A 78 -15.89 -2.41 -2.49
C ALA A 78 -15.46 -3.43 -1.42
N SER A 79 -15.59 -4.72 -1.73
CA SER A 79 -15.12 -5.77 -0.84
C SER A 79 -13.58 -5.75 -0.73
N PRO A 80 -13.00 -6.25 0.38
CA PRO A 80 -11.55 -6.43 0.49
C PRO A 80 -10.96 -7.25 -0.65
N GLU A 81 -11.69 -8.24 -1.15
CA GLU A 81 -11.28 -9.10 -2.27
C GLU A 81 -11.19 -8.31 -3.58
N SER A 82 -12.20 -7.51 -3.94
CA SER A 82 -12.18 -6.68 -5.15
C SER A 82 -11.11 -5.59 -5.05
N PHE A 83 -10.92 -5.00 -3.86
CA PHE A 83 -9.81 -4.09 -3.59
C PHE A 83 -8.46 -4.76 -3.85
N LEU A 84 -8.22 -5.94 -3.27
CA LEU A 84 -6.97 -6.68 -3.44
C LEU A 84 -6.74 -7.11 -4.89
N ALA A 85 -7.77 -7.53 -5.61
CA ALA A 85 -7.68 -7.92 -7.01
C ALA A 85 -7.20 -6.75 -7.88
N GLN A 86 -7.80 -5.57 -7.73
CA GLN A 86 -7.41 -4.38 -8.49
C GLN A 86 -6.06 -3.83 -8.04
N ALA A 87 -5.78 -3.79 -6.73
CA ALA A 87 -4.52 -3.29 -6.19
C ALA A 87 -3.34 -4.17 -6.63
N ASN A 88 -3.47 -5.50 -6.54
CA ASN A 88 -2.42 -6.42 -7.00
C ASN A 88 -2.21 -6.37 -8.51
N GLY A 89 -3.27 -6.17 -9.29
CA GLY A 89 -3.15 -5.93 -10.73
C GLY A 89 -2.32 -4.68 -11.02
N LEU A 90 -2.63 -3.57 -10.36
CA LEU A 90 -1.87 -2.31 -10.48
C LEU A 90 -0.42 -2.46 -10.02
N LEU A 91 -0.17 -3.11 -8.89
CA LEU A 91 1.20 -3.34 -8.43
C LEU A 91 1.99 -4.21 -9.41
N ALA A 92 1.37 -5.25 -9.97
CA ALA A 92 2.01 -6.16 -10.92
C ALA A 92 2.41 -5.46 -12.22
N VAL A 93 1.53 -4.65 -12.82
CA VAL A 93 1.85 -3.93 -14.08
C VAL A 93 2.93 -2.85 -13.90
N HIS A 94 3.12 -2.35 -12.68
CA HIS A 94 4.22 -1.43 -12.35
C HIS A 94 5.48 -2.15 -11.84
N GLY A 95 5.46 -3.48 -11.82
CA GLY A 95 6.56 -4.29 -11.30
C GLY A 95 6.79 -4.15 -9.79
N LEU A 96 5.88 -3.51 -9.05
CA LEU A 96 6.06 -3.20 -7.62
C LEU A 96 5.93 -4.42 -6.72
N GLY A 97 5.23 -5.47 -7.15
CA GLY A 97 5.06 -6.72 -6.41
C GLY A 97 3.60 -7.02 -6.11
N ARG A 98 3.33 -7.55 -4.91
CA ARG A 98 1.97 -7.86 -4.44
C ARG A 98 1.76 -7.55 -2.97
N ILE A 99 0.50 -7.44 -2.59
CA ILE A 99 0.03 -7.27 -1.21
C ILE A 99 -1.02 -8.31 -0.87
N SER A 100 -1.10 -8.64 0.41
CA SER A 100 -2.20 -9.42 0.99
C SER A 100 -2.67 -8.78 2.29
N LEU A 101 -3.91 -9.07 2.67
CA LEU A 101 -4.47 -8.64 3.95
C LEU A 101 -4.54 -9.84 4.89
N GLU A 102 -4.12 -9.62 6.12
CA GLU A 102 -4.33 -10.55 7.22
C GLU A 102 -5.19 -9.89 8.29
N ALA A 103 -6.34 -10.49 8.55
CA ALA A 103 -7.28 -10.03 9.56
C ALA A 103 -6.96 -10.68 10.92
N TYR A 104 -6.87 -9.84 11.94
CA TYR A 104 -6.74 -10.20 13.35
C TYR A 104 -7.91 -9.57 14.12
N GLY A 105 -9.12 -10.07 13.86
CA GLY A 105 -10.35 -9.44 14.36
C GLY A 105 -10.60 -8.08 13.71
N ASP A 106 -10.63 -7.01 14.51
CA ASP A 106 -10.80 -5.63 14.03
C ASP A 106 -9.49 -5.01 13.50
N ALA A 107 -8.35 -5.66 13.71
CA ALA A 107 -7.06 -5.20 13.22
C ALA A 107 -6.73 -5.86 11.87
N VAL A 108 -6.20 -5.09 10.93
CA VAL A 108 -5.78 -5.60 9.61
C VAL A 108 -4.31 -5.27 9.41
N LEU A 109 -3.53 -6.30 9.10
CA LEU A 109 -2.14 -6.16 8.64
C LEU A 109 -2.11 -6.31 7.12
N LEU A 110 -1.38 -5.41 6.47
CA LEU A 110 -1.03 -5.53 5.07
C LEU A 110 0.34 -6.21 4.97
N ARG A 111 0.42 -7.41 4.40
CA ARG A 111 1.71 -8.00 4.05
C ARG A 111 2.12 -7.54 2.68
N THR A 112 3.40 -7.20 2.55
CA THR A 112 3.96 -6.64 1.34
C THR A 112 5.06 -7.55 0.81
N GLU A 113 4.92 -8.01 -0.43
CA GLU A 113 5.98 -8.68 -1.18
C GLU A 113 6.43 -7.75 -2.30
N LEU A 114 6.86 -6.54 -1.91
CA LEU A 114 7.29 -5.53 -2.88
C LEU A 114 8.71 -5.84 -3.36
N VAL A 115 8.90 -5.87 -4.68
CA VAL A 115 10.14 -6.34 -5.33
C VAL A 115 11.07 -5.19 -5.69
N VAL A 116 10.53 -3.98 -5.82
CA VAL A 116 11.27 -2.84 -6.40
C VAL A 116 12.23 -2.20 -5.40
N LEU A 117 12.09 -2.50 -4.11
CA LEU A 117 12.98 -2.04 -3.07
C LEU A 117 13.10 -3.12 -1.99
N PRO A 118 13.83 -4.22 -2.20
CA PRO A 118 14.07 -5.24 -1.17
C PRO A 118 14.69 -4.67 0.11
N LYS A 119 15.30 -3.47 0.04
CA LYS A 119 15.82 -2.71 1.19
C LYS A 119 14.95 -1.52 1.62
N ALA A 120 13.78 -1.33 1.02
CA ALA A 120 12.79 -0.37 1.50
C ALA A 120 12.28 -0.83 2.86
N GLY A 121 12.98 -0.42 3.91
CA GLY A 121 12.47 -0.54 5.26
C GLY A 121 11.26 0.38 5.48
N ALA A 122 10.97 0.63 6.75
CA ALA A 122 9.85 1.48 7.18
C ALA A 122 9.75 2.83 6.44
N GLY A 123 10.91 3.46 6.12
CA GLY A 123 10.98 4.77 5.46
C GLY A 123 10.40 4.85 4.05
N PHE A 124 10.13 3.72 3.39
CA PHE A 124 9.38 3.69 2.13
C PHE A 124 7.97 3.13 2.34
N LEU A 125 7.83 2.01 3.07
CA LEU A 125 6.56 1.30 3.21
C LEU A 125 5.48 2.15 3.89
N GLU A 126 5.83 2.87 4.95
CA GLU A 126 4.88 3.72 5.68
C GLU A 126 4.35 4.87 4.81
N PRO A 127 5.19 5.72 4.19
CA PRO A 127 4.72 6.79 3.32
C PRO A 127 4.01 6.26 2.07
N PHE A 128 4.46 5.13 1.50
CA PHE A 128 3.78 4.49 0.37
C PHE A 128 2.35 4.07 0.73
N CYS A 129 2.18 3.32 1.82
CA CYS A 129 0.86 2.85 2.25
C CYS A 129 -0.01 4.04 2.67
N SER A 130 0.54 5.01 3.39
CA SER A 130 -0.20 6.20 3.80
C SER A 130 -0.72 6.99 2.58
N GLY A 131 0.11 7.16 1.55
CA GLY A 131 -0.32 7.77 0.28
C GLY A 131 -1.39 6.95 -0.45
N LEU A 132 -1.19 5.63 -0.55
CA LEU A 132 -2.12 4.71 -1.23
C LEU A 132 -3.50 4.69 -0.58
N PHE A 133 -3.56 4.40 0.72
CA PHE A 133 -4.84 4.39 1.44
C PHE A 133 -5.39 5.79 1.61
N GLY A 134 -4.52 6.81 1.68
CA GLY A 134 -4.92 8.20 1.81
C GLY A 134 -5.69 8.70 0.59
N ALA A 135 -5.12 8.50 -0.60
CA ALA A 135 -5.76 8.84 -1.86
C ALA A 135 -7.00 7.96 -2.14
N PHE A 136 -6.93 6.67 -1.82
CA PHE A 136 -8.06 5.76 -1.99
C PHE A 136 -9.27 6.17 -1.13
N LEU A 137 -9.06 6.35 0.19
CA LEU A 137 -10.11 6.67 1.15
C LEU A 137 -10.47 8.16 1.20
N GLY A 138 -9.67 9.04 0.62
CA GLY A 138 -9.88 10.49 0.65
C GLY A 138 -9.65 11.14 2.02
N ARG A 139 -8.82 10.53 2.87
CA ARG A 139 -8.48 11.02 4.22
C ARG A 139 -7.09 10.54 4.61
N GLU A 140 -6.42 11.22 5.53
CA GLU A 140 -5.14 10.74 6.07
C GLU A 140 -5.30 9.38 6.77
N VAL A 141 -4.41 8.44 6.42
CA VAL A 141 -4.39 7.08 6.96
C VAL A 141 -3.03 6.80 7.58
N PRO A 142 -2.97 6.75 8.93
CA PRO A 142 -1.76 6.37 9.63
C PRO A 142 -1.36 4.93 9.33
N CYS A 143 -0.10 4.74 9.00
CA CYS A 143 0.52 3.44 8.73
C CYS A 143 1.76 3.26 9.60
N LEU A 144 2.05 2.02 9.99
CA LEU A 144 3.27 1.66 10.72
C LEU A 144 3.84 0.37 10.15
N ALA A 145 5.09 0.40 9.70
CA ALA A 145 5.78 -0.79 9.29
C ALA A 145 6.17 -1.61 10.52
N LEU A 146 5.93 -2.92 10.46
CA LEU A 146 6.23 -3.90 11.49
C LEU A 146 7.07 -5.02 10.85
N ASP A 147 7.95 -5.59 11.65
CA ASP A 147 8.72 -6.76 11.24
C ASP A 147 7.92 -8.02 11.58
N GLY A 148 7.71 -8.89 10.59
CA GLY A 148 6.95 -10.13 10.74
C GLY A 148 7.68 -11.34 10.13
N PRO A 149 7.31 -12.57 10.56
CA PRO A 149 7.74 -13.78 9.87
C PRO A 149 7.24 -13.73 8.42
N GLY A 150 8.16 -13.86 7.46
CA GLY A 150 7.85 -13.80 6.03
C GLY A 150 8.05 -12.43 5.36
N GLY A 151 8.50 -11.40 6.08
CA GLY A 151 8.89 -10.11 5.51
C GLY A 151 8.22 -8.91 6.19
N ALA A 152 8.29 -7.76 5.52
CA ALA A 152 7.70 -6.55 6.05
C ALA A 152 6.17 -6.59 6.00
N CYS A 153 5.55 -6.10 7.06
CA CYS A 153 4.10 -5.89 7.12
C CYS A 153 3.81 -4.45 7.56
N VAL A 154 2.63 -3.95 7.22
CA VAL A 154 2.21 -2.59 7.56
C VAL A 154 0.88 -2.68 8.29
N LEU A 155 0.85 -2.17 9.52
CA LEU A 155 -0.38 -1.94 10.24
C LEU A 155 -1.05 -0.68 9.68
N ILE A 156 -2.33 -0.81 9.33
CA ILE A 156 -3.19 0.29 8.93
C ILE A 156 -4.24 0.46 10.01
N GLY A 157 -4.39 1.67 10.55
CA GLY A 157 -5.34 1.85 11.66
C GLY A 157 -5.58 3.29 12.05
N SER A 158 -6.38 3.45 13.10
CA SER A 158 -6.64 4.76 13.69
C SER A 158 -5.36 5.35 14.32
N PRO A 159 -5.24 6.69 14.45
CA PRO A 159 -4.07 7.30 15.08
C PRO A 159 -3.75 6.75 16.49
N PRO A 160 -4.73 6.51 17.38
CA PRO A 160 -4.46 5.86 18.67
C PRO A 160 -3.90 4.44 18.54
N ALA A 161 -4.44 3.63 17.62
CA ALA A 161 -3.97 2.26 17.39
C ALA A 161 -2.53 2.24 16.87
N VAL A 162 -2.20 3.11 15.92
CA VAL A 162 -0.85 3.23 15.38
C VAL A 162 0.16 3.71 16.43
N ARG A 163 -0.20 4.71 17.27
CA ARG A 163 0.67 5.12 18.38
C ARG A 163 0.91 3.99 19.38
N ARG A 164 -0.14 3.23 19.71
CA ARG A 164 -0.04 2.08 20.60
C ARG A 164 0.83 0.98 20.01
N ALA A 165 0.66 0.69 18.73
CA ALA A 165 1.48 -0.25 17.99
C ALA A 165 2.97 0.15 17.98
N ALA A 166 3.26 1.44 17.80
CA ALA A 166 4.62 1.95 17.82
C ALA A 166 5.30 1.74 19.19
N GLN A 167 4.58 1.94 20.29
CA GLN A 167 5.07 1.65 21.63
C GLN A 167 5.38 0.15 21.82
N LEU A 168 4.48 -0.72 21.35
CA LEU A 168 4.67 -2.17 21.43
C LEU A 168 5.83 -2.64 20.56
N LYS A 169 5.98 -2.09 19.35
CA LYS A 169 7.11 -2.34 18.45
C LYS A 169 8.42 -1.94 19.11
N ALA A 170 8.48 -0.75 19.72
CA ALA A 170 9.66 -0.28 20.44
C ALA A 170 10.02 -1.18 21.64
N ALA A 171 9.04 -1.88 22.23
CA ALA A 171 9.24 -2.89 23.25
C ALA A 171 9.61 -4.28 22.70
N GLY A 172 9.84 -4.42 21.39
CA GLY A 172 10.22 -5.68 20.75
C GLY A 172 9.07 -6.69 20.57
N VAL A 173 7.81 -6.24 20.67
CA VAL A 173 6.66 -7.13 20.49
C VAL A 173 6.48 -7.48 19.00
N PRO A 174 6.33 -8.76 18.63
CA PRO A 174 6.15 -9.17 17.24
C PRO A 174 4.84 -8.66 16.61
N ALA A 175 4.81 -8.50 15.28
CA ALA A 175 3.69 -7.92 14.54
C ALA A 175 2.33 -8.61 14.80
N GLU A 176 2.26 -9.94 14.74
CA GLU A 176 0.99 -10.66 14.99
C GLU A 176 0.48 -10.46 16.43
N THR A 177 1.42 -10.36 17.38
CA THR A 177 1.09 -10.11 18.79
C THR A 177 0.60 -8.68 18.99
N ILE A 178 1.19 -7.71 18.29
CA ILE A 178 0.69 -6.33 18.27
C ILE A 178 -0.74 -6.29 17.74
N ALA A 179 -1.01 -6.88 16.57
CA ALA A 179 -2.35 -6.90 15.97
C ALA A 179 -3.39 -7.55 16.89
N THR A 180 -3.05 -8.71 17.47
CA THR A 180 -3.92 -9.42 18.42
C THR A 180 -4.22 -8.58 19.66
N ARG A 181 -3.21 -7.92 20.26
CA ARG A 181 -3.39 -7.06 21.43
C ARG A 181 -4.27 -5.86 21.12
N LEU A 182 -4.06 -5.20 19.98
CA LEU A 182 -4.88 -4.05 19.57
C LEU A 182 -6.35 -4.43 19.40
N HIS A 183 -6.64 -5.61 18.83
CA HIS A 183 -8.01 -6.11 18.73
C HIS A 183 -8.62 -6.35 20.11
N GLN A 184 -7.90 -7.02 21.03
CA GLN A 184 -8.38 -7.25 22.40
C GLN A 184 -8.64 -5.94 23.15
N GLU A 185 -7.73 -4.97 23.06
CA GLU A 185 -7.88 -3.64 23.67
C GLU A 185 -9.09 -2.90 23.07
N SER A 186 -9.29 -2.96 21.75
CA SER A 186 -10.45 -2.36 21.08
C SER A 186 -11.78 -2.97 21.52
N ARG A 187 -11.82 -4.31 21.64
CA ARG A 187 -13.01 -5.04 22.09
C ARG A 187 -13.36 -4.69 23.54
N ALA A 188 -12.39 -4.71 24.45
CA ALA A 188 -12.60 -4.33 25.84
C ALA A 188 -13.13 -2.89 25.98
N ALA A 189 -12.61 -1.95 25.17
CA ALA A 189 -13.08 -0.57 25.16
C ALA A 189 -14.52 -0.40 24.64
N ARG A 190 -15.02 -1.31 23.79
CA ARG A 190 -16.42 -1.32 23.33
C ARG A 190 -17.35 -1.92 24.39
N GLU A 191 -16.92 -2.99 25.05
CA GLU A 191 -17.70 -3.68 26.08
C GLU A 191 -17.84 -2.85 27.37
N GLY A 192 -16.82 -2.08 27.76
CA GLY A 192 -16.87 -1.20 28.94
C GLY A 192 -17.61 0.14 28.74
N LYS A 193 -18.17 0.39 27.55
CA LYS A 193 -18.98 1.59 27.24
C LYS A 193 -20.48 1.31 27.17
N ARG A 194 -20.91 0.07 27.41
CA ARG A 194 -22.31 -0.33 27.57
C ARG A 194 -22.69 -0.36 29.04
#